data_AF-A0A2A2ER76-F1
#
_entry.id   AF-A0A2A2ER76-F1
#
_cell.length_a   1.000
_cell.length_b   1.000
_cell.length_c   1.000
_cell.angle_alpha   90.00
_cell.angle_beta   90.00
_cell.angle_gamma   90.00
#
_symmetry.space_group_name_H-M   'P 1'
#
loop_
_entity.id
_entity.type
_entity.pdbx_description
1 polymer ?
#
loop_
_entity_poly.entity_id
_entity_poly.type
_entity_poly.pdbx_seq_one_letter_code
_entity_poly.pdbx_strand_id
1 'polypeptide(L)'
;MGVLILSKSADQPYYVTTLTFGRVFPTDAYQPFAKGIKAAGIQLSPGQCTHVLRHTFASHFMMNDGDVLTLQRILGHQTIIMTMRYAHLSLDHLADAIKYAPKVG
;
A
#
# COMPACT_ATOMS: atom_id res chain seq x y z
N MET A 1 -0.63 -22.69 17.38
CA MET A 1 -0.13 -21.33 17.06
C MET A 1 0.92 -21.48 15.97
N GLY A 2 0.66 -21.03 14.75
CA GLY A 2 1.67 -21.02 13.69
C GLY A 2 2.61 -19.83 13.89
N VAL A 3 3.91 -20.07 13.90
CA VAL A 3 4.91 -19.00 13.90
C VAL A 3 5.06 -18.50 12.46
N LEU A 4 4.86 -17.19 12.25
CA LEU A 4 5.19 -16.53 10.99
C LEU A 4 6.67 -16.24 10.96
N ILE A 5 7.35 -16.67 9.90
CA ILE A 5 8.78 -16.49 9.71
C ILE A 5 9.00 -15.70 8.42
N LEU A 6 9.82 -14.66 8.51
CA LEU A 6 10.41 -14.04 7.33
C LEU A 6 11.56 -14.92 6.87
N SER A 7 11.36 -15.64 5.77
CA SER A 7 12.41 -16.49 5.19
C SER A 7 12.94 -15.89 3.90
N LYS A 8 14.23 -16.14 3.67
CA LYS A 8 14.95 -15.75 2.46
C LYS A 8 15.45 -17.02 1.77
N SER A 9 15.14 -17.15 0.48
CA SER A 9 15.81 -18.11 -0.41
C SER A 9 16.84 -17.36 -1.24
N ALA A 10 17.89 -18.06 -1.72
CA ALA A 10 18.98 -17.44 -2.48
C ALA A 10 18.49 -16.69 -3.74
N ASP A 11 17.37 -17.14 -4.31
CA ASP A 11 16.89 -16.69 -5.63
C ASP A 11 15.55 -15.93 -5.60
N GLN A 12 15.02 -15.59 -4.41
CA GLN A 12 13.70 -14.95 -4.28
C GLN A 12 13.70 -13.84 -3.20
N PRO A 13 12.85 -12.80 -3.33
CA PRO A 13 12.67 -11.78 -2.29
C PRO A 13 12.11 -12.38 -1.00
N TYR A 14 12.16 -11.61 0.10
CA TYR A 14 11.60 -12.03 1.40
C TYR A 14 10.14 -12.45 1.26
N TYR A 15 9.82 -13.65 1.74
CA TYR A 15 8.44 -14.14 1.82
C TYR A 15 8.08 -14.47 3.26
N VAL A 16 6.81 -14.29 3.60
CA VAL A 16 6.26 -14.70 4.88
C VAL A 16 5.82 -16.15 4.74
N THR A 17 6.38 -17.03 5.56
CA THR A 17 6.03 -18.45 5.57
C THR A 17 5.65 -18.91 6.97
N THR A 18 4.99 -20.05 7.05
CA THR A 18 4.73 -20.78 8.29
C THR A 18 5.62 -22.03 8.34
N LEU A 19 5.95 -22.50 9.55
CA LEU A 19 6.68 -23.77 9.75
C LEU A 19 5.91 -25.00 9.25
N THR A 20 4.62 -24.84 8.98
CA THR A 20 3.72 -25.87 8.46
C THR A 20 3.25 -25.49 7.05
N PHE A 21 3.10 -26.48 6.16
CA PHE A 21 2.46 -26.26 4.86
C PHE A 21 0.97 -25.91 5.06
N GLY A 22 0.50 -24.86 4.39
CA GLY A 22 -0.89 -24.41 4.50
C GLY A 22 -1.04 -22.90 4.31
N ARG A 23 -2.17 -22.36 4.77
CA ARG A 23 -2.43 -20.91 4.75
C ARG A 23 -1.42 -20.19 5.64
N VAL A 24 -0.63 -19.29 5.04
CA VAL A 24 0.28 -18.39 5.78
C VAL A 24 -0.50 -17.58 6.81
N PHE A 25 -1.66 -17.07 6.41
CA PHE A 25 -2.59 -16.38 7.28
C PHE A 25 -3.76 -17.31 7.61
N PRO A 26 -3.83 -17.86 8.85
CA PRO A 26 -5.03 -18.56 9.29
C PRO A 26 -6.24 -17.61 9.27
N THR A 27 -7.46 -18.15 9.32
CA THR A 27 -8.71 -17.40 9.18
C THR A 27 -8.86 -16.23 10.16
N ASP A 28 -8.08 -16.25 11.26
CA ASP A 28 -8.00 -15.28 12.33
C ASP A 28 -6.81 -14.30 12.21
N ALA A 29 -6.11 -14.23 11.07
CA ALA A 29 -4.99 -13.31 10.85
C ALA A 29 -5.34 -11.81 10.99
N TYR A 30 -6.63 -11.48 11.09
CA TYR A 30 -7.12 -10.17 11.49
C TYR A 30 -6.86 -9.83 12.97
N GLN A 31 -6.76 -10.83 13.85
CA GLN A 31 -6.59 -10.63 15.29
C GLN A 31 -5.26 -9.96 15.66
N PRO A 32 -4.10 -10.38 15.12
CA PRO A 32 -2.84 -9.66 15.34
C PRO A 32 -2.91 -8.20 14.89
N PHE A 33 -3.50 -7.94 13.73
CA PHE A 33 -3.66 -6.58 13.21
C PHE A 33 -4.58 -5.74 14.10
N ALA A 34 -5.73 -6.27 14.52
CA ALA A 34 -6.66 -5.60 15.42
C ALA A 34 -6.01 -5.28 16.78
N LYS A 35 -5.19 -6.20 17.32
CA LYS A 35 -4.39 -5.96 18.53
C LYS A 35 -3.39 -4.82 18.33
N GLY A 36 -2.68 -4.80 17.20
CA GLY A 36 -1.73 -3.73 16.86
C GLY A 36 -2.40 -2.35 16.77
N ILE A 37 -3.53 -2.26 16.07
CA ILE A 37 -4.33 -1.03 15.98
C ILE A 37 -4.81 -0.56 17.35
N LYS A 38 -5.30 -1.49 18.19
CA LYS A 38 -5.72 -1.18 19.57
C LYS A 38 -4.55 -0.68 20.42
N ALA A 39 -3.39 -1.32 20.33
CA ALA A 39 -2.19 -0.92 21.06
C ALA A 39 -1.66 0.45 20.61
N ALA A 40 -1.80 0.78 19.32
CA ALA A 40 -1.45 2.08 18.76
C ALA A 40 -2.47 3.19 19.08
N GLY A 41 -3.61 2.87 19.71
CA GLY A 41 -4.67 3.84 20.00
C GLY A 41 -5.38 4.38 18.76
N ILE A 42 -5.31 3.68 17.63
CA ILE A 42 -5.89 4.12 16.36
C ILE A 42 -7.35 3.64 16.27
N GLN A 43 -8.26 4.54 15.93
CA GLN A 43 -9.65 4.20 15.59
C GLN A 43 -9.80 4.08 14.08
N LEU A 44 -10.31 2.93 13.61
CA LEU A 44 -10.56 2.68 12.20
C LEU A 44 -12.06 2.77 11.89
N SER A 45 -12.38 3.31 10.72
CA SER A 45 -13.75 3.23 10.19
C SER A 45 -14.15 1.76 9.96
N PRO A 46 -15.44 1.42 10.12
CA PRO A 46 -15.93 0.07 9.88
C PRO A 46 -15.53 -0.47 8.51
N GLY A 47 -15.08 -1.73 8.47
CA GLY A 47 -14.70 -2.41 7.23
C GLY A 47 -13.34 -2.04 6.62
N GLN A 48 -12.57 -1.13 7.22
CA GLN A 48 -11.26 -0.75 6.68
C GLN A 48 -10.16 -1.76 7.01
N CYS A 49 -10.14 -2.35 8.22
CA CYS A 49 -9.19 -3.37 8.65
C CYS A 49 -7.77 -3.16 8.06
N THR A 50 -7.19 -4.17 7.41
CA THR A 50 -5.86 -4.11 6.79
C THR A 50 -5.81 -3.24 5.53
N HIS A 51 -6.95 -2.94 4.89
CA HIS A 51 -7.00 -2.05 3.72
C HIS A 51 -6.55 -0.62 4.06
N VAL A 52 -6.65 -0.19 5.33
CA VAL A 52 -6.13 1.11 5.75
C VAL A 52 -4.61 1.25 5.48
N LEU A 53 -3.85 0.16 5.60
CA LEU A 53 -2.41 0.18 5.31
C LEU A 53 -2.15 0.45 3.83
N ARG A 54 -2.96 -0.15 2.94
CA ARG A 54 -2.90 0.10 1.49
C ARG A 54 -3.23 1.55 1.16
N HIS A 55 -4.25 2.11 1.80
CA HIS A 55 -4.60 3.53 1.66
C HIS A 55 -3.50 4.47 2.15
N THR A 56 -2.89 4.12 3.29
CA THR A 56 -1.79 4.89 3.90
C THR A 56 -0.57 4.89 2.98
N PHE A 57 -0.14 3.71 2.51
CA PHE A 57 0.96 3.58 1.54
C PHE A 57 0.71 4.43 0.29
N ALA A 58 -0.48 4.30 -0.31
CA ALA A 58 -0.82 5.01 -1.54
C ALA A 58 -0.82 6.54 -1.35
N SER A 59 -1.29 7.01 -0.18
CA SER A 59 -1.30 8.43 0.15
C SER A 59 0.12 8.97 0.29
N HIS A 60 0.96 8.30 1.08
CA HIS A 60 2.37 8.69 1.25
C HIS A 60 3.17 8.60 -0.05
N PHE A 61 2.87 7.64 -0.92
CA PHE A 61 3.51 7.55 -2.23
C PHE A 61 3.23 8.80 -3.07
N MET A 62 1.97 9.24 -3.16
CA MET A 62 1.61 10.43 -3.92
C MET A 62 2.11 11.73 -3.27
N MET A 63 2.13 11.81 -1.94
CA MET A 63 2.67 12.96 -1.20
C MET A 63 4.18 13.15 -1.38
N ASN A 64 4.90 12.10 -1.79
CA ASN A 64 6.34 12.15 -2.08
C ASN A 64 6.60 12.19 -3.60
N ASP A 65 5.77 12.94 -4.34
CA ASP A 65 5.88 13.15 -5.80
C ASP A 65 5.85 11.85 -6.63
N GLY A 66 5.14 10.85 -6.13
CA GLY A 66 4.94 9.60 -6.84
C GLY A 66 4.06 9.76 -8.09
N ASP A 67 4.43 9.06 -9.17
CA ASP A 67 3.63 8.99 -10.39
C ASP A 67 2.38 8.10 -10.22
N VAL A 68 1.22 8.59 -10.63
CA VAL A 68 -0.08 7.91 -10.46
C VAL A 68 -0.18 6.61 -11.27
N LEU A 69 0.49 6.52 -12.43
CA LEU A 69 0.52 5.29 -13.23
C LEU A 69 1.41 4.22 -12.57
N THR A 70 2.52 4.65 -11.98
CA THR A 70 3.40 3.79 -11.17
C THR A 70 2.65 3.28 -9.94
N LEU A 71 1.93 4.14 -9.22
CA LEU A 71 1.10 3.71 -8.10
C LEU A 71 0.02 2.70 -8.52
N GLN A 72 -0.62 2.88 -9.67
CA GLN A 72 -1.60 1.94 -10.20
C GLN A 72 -0.99 0.53 -10.34
N ARG A 73 0.22 0.44 -10.89
CA ARG A 73 0.94 -0.83 -11.07
C ARG A 73 1.32 -1.46 -9.73
N ILE A 74 1.85 -0.67 -8.79
CA ILE A 74 2.21 -1.15 -7.44
C ILE A 74 0.98 -1.71 -6.71
N LEU A 75 -0.16 -1.04 -6.81
CA LEU A 75 -1.40 -1.48 -6.19
C LEU A 75 -2.09 -2.61 -6.97
N GLY A 76 -1.71 -2.88 -8.22
CA GLY A 76 -2.38 -3.84 -9.08
C GLY A 76 -3.82 -3.44 -9.42
N HIS A 77 -4.10 -2.13 -9.56
CA HIS A 77 -5.42 -1.66 -9.97
C HIS A 77 -5.66 -1.88 -11.46
N GLN A 78 -6.82 -2.44 -11.78
CA GLN A 78 -7.20 -2.72 -13.17
C GLN A 78 -7.36 -1.44 -14.01
N THR A 79 -7.91 -0.38 -13.40
CA THR A 79 -8.13 0.90 -14.07
C THR A 79 -7.49 2.04 -13.30
N ILE A 80 -7.11 3.08 -14.03
CA ILE A 80 -6.52 4.28 -13.42
C ILE A 80 -7.51 4.99 -12.48
N ILE A 81 -8.81 4.92 -12.77
CA ILE A 81 -9.89 5.53 -11.96
C ILE A 81 -9.83 5.04 -10.50
N MET A 82 -9.49 3.77 -10.26
CA MET A 82 -9.33 3.23 -8.90
C MET A 82 -8.20 3.92 -8.12
N THR A 83 -7.15 4.36 -8.82
CA THR A 83 -5.98 5.04 -8.25
C THR A 83 -6.16 6.55 -8.18
N MET A 84 -7.01 7.14 -9.02
CA MET A 84 -7.22 8.60 -9.09
C MET A 84 -7.65 9.22 -7.75
N ARG A 85 -8.22 8.43 -6.83
CA ARG A 85 -8.55 8.91 -5.48
C ARG A 85 -7.36 9.47 -4.70
N TYR A 86 -6.12 9.11 -5.05
CA TYR A 86 -4.91 9.62 -4.39
C TYR A 86 -4.23 10.76 -5.16
N ALA A 87 -4.66 11.04 -6.40
CA ALA A 87 -3.96 11.97 -7.28
C ALA A 87 -3.85 13.39 -6.70
N HIS A 88 -4.89 13.83 -5.98
CA HIS A 88 -4.95 15.15 -5.35
C HIS A 88 -3.92 15.37 -4.22
N LEU A 89 -3.25 14.31 -3.76
CA LEU A 89 -2.24 14.39 -2.70
C LEU A 89 -0.85 14.77 -3.23
N SER A 90 -0.64 14.71 -4.55
CA SER A 90 0.54 15.28 -5.19
C SER A 90 0.27 16.76 -5.44
N LEU A 91 0.79 17.61 -4.55
CA LEU A 91 0.60 19.06 -4.60
C LEU A 91 1.42 19.71 -5.74
N ASP A 92 2.46 19.04 -6.24
CA ASP A 92 3.50 19.66 -7.08
C ASP A 92 3.47 19.26 -8.58
N HIS A 93 2.60 18.35 -9.01
CA HIS A 93 2.51 18.01 -10.46
C HIS A 93 2.09 19.20 -11.35
N LEU A 94 1.41 20.20 -10.79
CA LEU A 94 1.02 21.41 -11.51
C LEU A 94 2.23 22.28 -11.86
N ALA A 95 3.26 22.30 -10.99
CA ALA A 95 4.50 23.02 -11.24
C ALA A 95 5.30 22.37 -12.38
N ASP A 96 5.35 21.04 -12.43
CA ASP A 96 5.98 20.30 -13.52
C ASP A 96 5.23 20.46 -14.85
N ALA A 97 3.90 20.46 -14.83
CA ALA A 97 3.10 20.74 -16.03
C ALA A 97 3.40 22.12 -16.62
N ILE A 98 3.61 23.13 -15.77
CA ILE A 98 4.03 24.48 -16.20
C ILE A 98 5.48 24.48 -16.70
N LYS A 99 6.38 23.80 -15.99
CA LYS A 99 7.82 23.73 -16.32
C LYS A 99 8.09 23.05 -17.66
N TYR A 100 7.39 21.97 -17.95
CA TYR A 100 7.55 21.17 -19.18
C TYR A 100 6.48 21.48 -20.24
N ALA A 101 5.64 22.48 -20.02
CA ALA A 101 4.72 22.94 -21.05
C ALA A 101 5.50 23.32 -22.32
N PRO A 102 4.99 22.96 -23.51
CA PRO A 102 5.60 23.40 -24.76
C PRO A 102 5.66 24.93 -24.75
N LYS A 103 6.87 25.48 -24.81
CA LYS A 103 7.06 26.92 -24.90
C LYS A 103 6.51 27.35 -26.26
N VAL A 104 5.42 28.10 -26.24
CA VAL A 104 4.88 28.72 -27.44
C VAL A 104 5.90 29.79 -27.85
N GLY A 105 6.60 29.53 -28.95
CA GLY A 105 7.54 30.42 -29.61
C GLY A 105 7.31 30.37 -31.10
#